data_AF-A0A067DFN4-F1
#
_entry.id   AF-A0A067DFN4-F1
#
_cell.length_a   1.000
_cell.length_b   1.000
_cell.length_c   1.000
_cell.angle_alpha   90.00
_cell.angle_beta   90.00
_cell.angle_gamma   90.00
#
_symmetry.space_group_name_H-M   'P 1'
#
loop_
_entity.id
_entity.type
_entity.pdbx_description
1 polymer ?
#
loop_
_entity_poly.entity_id
_entity_poly.type
_entity_poly.pdbx_seq_one_letter_code
_entity_poly.pdbx_strand_id
1 'polypeptide(L)'
;MENIEKKAASCKRVHCLVLSYPAQGHINPLLQFAKRLEHKGLKVTLVTTYFISKSLHRDSSSPSTSISLEAISDGYDEGGSAQTEGVEAYLERFWQIGPRSLCELVENMNGSGVPVDCIVYDSFLPWALDVAKKFGLVGAAFLTQSCVVDCIYYHVNKGLLKLPLLDSQLLLPGMPPLEPQDMPSFVYDLGSYPAVSDMVVKYQFDNIDKADWVLCNTFYELEKELNGWVNIGH
;
A
#
# COMPACT_ATOMS: atom_id res chain seq x y z
N MET A 1 43.62 -22.03 -28.71
CA MET A 1 43.60 -21.70 -27.28
C MET A 1 42.53 -20.63 -27.10
N GLU A 2 41.50 -21.00 -26.34
CA GLU A 2 40.18 -20.38 -26.23
C GLU A 2 40.19 -18.95 -25.67
N ASN A 3 39.40 -18.08 -26.30
CA ASN A 3 39.01 -16.77 -25.78
C ASN A 3 38.05 -16.94 -24.60
N ILE A 4 38.54 -16.70 -23.39
CA ILE A 4 37.69 -16.54 -22.20
C ILE A 4 37.42 -15.04 -22.02
N GLU A 5 36.49 -14.52 -22.82
CA GLU A 5 35.75 -13.32 -22.43
C GLU A 5 34.83 -13.72 -21.28
N LYS A 6 35.24 -13.41 -20.05
CA LYS A 6 34.33 -13.36 -18.91
C LYS A 6 33.29 -12.28 -19.21
N LYS A 7 32.15 -12.70 -19.77
CA LYS A 7 30.92 -11.92 -19.81
C LYS A 7 30.54 -11.66 -18.34
N ALA A 8 30.91 -10.49 -17.82
CA ALA A 8 30.41 -10.04 -16.53
C ALA A 8 28.88 -10.05 -16.64
N ALA A 9 28.23 -10.93 -15.89
CA ALA A 9 26.79 -10.85 -15.71
C ALA A 9 26.51 -9.46 -15.12
N SER A 10 25.93 -8.58 -15.93
CA SER A 10 25.35 -7.34 -15.44
C SER A 10 24.43 -7.71 -14.28
N CYS A 11 24.81 -7.33 -13.06
CA CYS A 11 23.99 -7.57 -11.88
C CYS A 11 22.76 -6.69 -12.01
N LYS A 12 21.70 -7.25 -12.59
CA LYS A 12 20.46 -6.53 -12.88
C LYS A 12 19.90 -6.01 -11.57
N ARG A 13 19.76 -4.69 -11.48
CA ARG A 13 19.22 -4.00 -10.31
C ARG A 13 17.75 -4.39 -10.16
N VAL A 14 17.37 -4.93 -9.00
CA VAL A 14 15.97 -5.25 -8.67
C VAL A 14 15.12 -3.99 -8.84
N HIS A 15 14.01 -4.10 -9.55
CA HIS A 15 13.08 -3.01 -9.81
C HIS A 15 11.77 -3.18 -9.03
N CYS A 16 11.55 -2.24 -8.12
CA CYS A 16 10.37 -2.14 -7.28
C CYS A 16 9.44 -1.04 -7.80
N LEU A 17 8.17 -1.39 -8.02
CA LEU A 17 7.10 -0.40 -8.06
C LEU A 17 6.64 -0.11 -6.63
N VAL A 18 6.39 1.16 -6.33
CA VAL A 18 5.85 1.60 -5.05
C VAL A 18 4.54 2.33 -5.34
N LEU A 19 3.39 1.68 -5.12
CA LEU A 19 2.06 2.19 -5.45
C LEU A 19 1.41 2.85 -4.23
N SER A 20 1.17 4.16 -4.33
CA SER A 20 0.53 4.94 -3.25
C SER A 20 -0.98 5.05 -3.40
N TYR A 21 -1.72 4.99 -2.28
CA TYR A 21 -3.10 5.49 -2.24
C TYR A 21 -3.10 7.01 -2.49
N PRO A 22 -4.02 7.57 -3.32
CA PRO A 22 -3.96 8.97 -3.79
C PRO A 22 -4.46 9.99 -2.75
N ALA A 23 -3.88 9.94 -1.56
CA ALA A 23 -4.07 10.92 -0.49
C ALA A 23 -2.73 11.32 0.11
N GLN A 24 -2.56 12.60 0.46
CA GLN A 24 -1.27 13.14 0.90
C GLN A 24 -0.68 12.41 2.11
N GLY A 25 -1.53 11.98 3.05
CA GLY A 25 -1.12 11.20 4.22
C GLY A 25 -0.49 9.84 3.89
N HIS A 26 -0.76 9.31 2.70
CA HIS A 26 -0.29 8.02 2.21
C HIS A 26 0.89 8.16 1.24
N ILE A 27 0.83 9.16 0.35
CA ILE A 27 1.88 9.45 -0.64
C ILE A 27 3.23 9.73 0.05
N ASN A 28 3.22 10.55 1.11
CA ASN A 28 4.45 10.98 1.77
C ASN A 28 5.24 9.82 2.42
N PRO A 29 4.63 8.94 3.25
CA PRO A 29 5.30 7.77 3.78
C PRO A 29 5.89 6.86 2.69
N LEU A 30 5.11 6.53 1.65
CA LEU A 30 5.60 5.67 0.56
C LEU A 30 6.72 6.32 -0.26
N LEU A 31 6.67 7.64 -0.48
CA LEU A 31 7.75 8.37 -1.14
C LEU A 31 9.04 8.31 -0.30
N GLN A 32 8.96 8.47 1.02
CA GLN A 32 10.14 8.36 1.90
C GLN A 32 10.67 6.92 1.93
N PHE A 33 9.78 5.93 1.95
CA PHE A 33 10.15 4.52 1.82
C PHE A 33 10.85 4.24 0.48
N ALA A 34 10.32 4.75 -0.63
CA ALA A 34 10.90 4.64 -1.96
C ALA A 34 12.32 5.24 -2.01
N LYS A 35 12.56 6.41 -1.38
CA LYS A 35 13.90 7.01 -1.26
C LYS A 35 14.87 6.10 -0.50
N ARG A 36 14.40 5.44 0.56
CA ARG A 36 15.23 4.51 1.33
C ARG A 36 15.60 3.28 0.49
N LEU A 37 14.64 2.71 -0.26
CA LEU A 37 14.92 1.60 -1.18
C LEU A 37 15.92 2.00 -2.27
N GLU A 38 15.76 3.19 -2.86
CA GLU A 38 16.69 3.69 -3.88
C GLU A 38 18.11 3.86 -3.32
N HIS A 39 18.23 4.45 -2.12
CA HIS A 39 19.51 4.61 -1.43
C HIS A 39 20.17 3.27 -1.07
N LYS A 40 19.38 2.21 -0.88
CA LYS A 40 19.86 0.82 -0.68
C LYS A 40 20.23 0.11 -1.98
N GLY A 41 20.13 0.79 -3.12
CA GLY A 41 20.58 0.26 -4.41
C GLY A 41 19.50 -0.46 -5.21
N LEU A 42 18.21 -0.32 -4.89
CA LEU A 42 17.11 -0.84 -5.74
C LEU A 42 16.68 0.20 -6.78
N LYS A 43 16.27 -0.22 -7.97
CA LYS A 43 15.60 0.66 -8.92
C LYS A 43 14.18 0.84 -8.39
N VAL A 44 13.73 2.08 -8.25
CA VAL A 44 12.40 2.36 -7.68
C VAL A 44 11.63 3.27 -8.62
N THR A 45 10.38 2.89 -8.87
CA THR A 45 9.40 3.73 -9.54
C THR A 45 8.25 3.97 -8.58
N LEU A 46 8.02 5.23 -8.20
CA LEU A 46 6.81 5.61 -7.49
C LEU A 46 5.66 5.62 -8.50
N VAL A 47 4.56 4.95 -8.15
CA VAL A 47 3.34 4.90 -8.95
C VAL A 47 2.23 5.58 -8.17
N THR A 48 1.56 6.53 -8.81
CA THR A 48 0.40 7.25 -8.26
C THR A 48 -0.69 7.39 -9.32
N THR A 49 -1.73 8.19 -9.09
CA THR A 49 -2.76 8.45 -10.11
C THR A 49 -2.36 9.59 -11.04
N TYR A 50 -2.91 9.63 -12.26
CA TYR A 50 -2.62 10.70 -13.22
C TYR A 50 -2.90 12.11 -12.68
N PHE A 51 -3.96 12.26 -11.88
CA PHE A 51 -4.27 13.55 -11.26
C PHE A 51 -3.18 13.99 -10.27
N ILE A 52 -2.73 13.08 -9.41
CA ILE A 52 -1.67 13.36 -8.42
C ILE A 52 -0.32 13.62 -9.11
N SER A 53 0.04 12.85 -10.13
CA SER A 53 1.32 13.03 -10.84
C SER A 53 1.42 14.41 -11.49
N LYS A 54 0.33 14.93 -12.06
CA LYS A 54 0.25 16.32 -12.58
C LYS A 54 0.56 17.36 -11.52
N SER A 55 0.16 17.14 -10.26
CA SER A 55 0.48 18.05 -9.14
C SER A 55 1.94 17.94 -8.70
N LEU A 56 2.47 16.72 -8.55
CA LEU A 56 3.86 16.49 -8.15
C LEU A 56 4.86 17.10 -9.14
N HIS A 57 4.56 17.05 -10.44
CA HIS A 57 5.38 17.68 -11.46
C HIS A 57 5.38 19.22 -11.41
N ARG A 58 4.30 19.85 -10.93
CA ARG A 58 4.24 21.32 -10.78
C ARG A 58 5.10 21.82 -9.62
N ASP A 59 5.20 21.03 -8.54
CA ASP A 59 5.97 21.38 -7.34
C ASP A 59 7.47 21.06 -7.44
N SER A 60 7.91 20.52 -8.59
CA SER A 60 9.28 20.06 -8.85
C SER A 60 10.34 21.18 -9.00
N SER A 61 10.11 22.35 -8.40
CA SER A 61 11.10 23.43 -8.26
C SER A 61 12.24 23.10 -7.28
N SER A 62 12.23 21.91 -6.65
CA SER A 62 13.30 21.39 -5.80
C SER A 62 14.12 20.30 -6.51
N PRO A 63 15.45 20.46 -6.62
CA PRO A 63 16.32 19.42 -7.16
C PRO A 63 16.71 18.45 -6.04
N SER A 64 16.19 17.20 -6.00
CA SER A 64 16.88 16.12 -5.24
C SER A 64 16.33 14.69 -5.31
N THR A 65 15.24 14.36 -6.01
CA THR A 65 14.76 12.95 -6.03
C THR A 65 14.88 12.33 -7.41
N SER A 66 15.81 11.38 -7.56
CA SER A 66 16.05 10.58 -8.77
C SER A 66 15.03 9.47 -9.00
N ILE A 67 14.04 9.34 -8.12
CA ILE A 67 12.99 8.32 -8.21
C ILE A 67 12.14 8.58 -9.46
N SER A 68 12.01 7.54 -10.29
CA SER A 68 11.12 7.60 -11.46
C SER A 68 9.66 7.68 -11.00
N LEU A 69 8.87 8.52 -11.65
CA LEU A 69 7.44 8.65 -11.38
C LEU A 69 6.67 8.08 -12.57
N GLU A 70 5.75 7.17 -12.30
CA GLU A 70 4.77 6.66 -13.25
C GLU A 70 3.36 6.88 -12.70
N ALA A 71 2.36 6.79 -13.57
CA ALA A 71 0.97 7.01 -13.20
C ALA A 71 0.06 5.92 -13.75
N ILE A 72 -0.98 5.60 -12.98
CA ILE A 72 -2.11 4.77 -13.39
C ILE A 72 -3.40 5.58 -13.40
N SER A 73 -4.39 5.09 -14.13
CA SER A 73 -5.74 5.67 -14.10
C SER A 73 -6.50 5.20 -12.87
N ASP A 74 -7.17 6.15 -12.21
CA ASP A 74 -8.20 5.88 -11.21
C ASP A 74 -9.62 6.03 -11.78
N GLY A 75 -9.72 6.32 -13.08
CA GLY A 75 -10.98 6.64 -13.76
C GLY A 75 -11.41 8.10 -13.65
N TYR A 76 -10.64 8.95 -12.96
CA TYR A 76 -10.88 10.38 -12.76
C TYR A 76 -9.59 11.20 -12.98
N ASP A 77 -8.92 10.95 -14.11
CA ASP A 77 -7.55 11.40 -14.39
C ASP A 77 -7.35 12.93 -14.49
N GLU A 78 -8.44 13.69 -14.61
CA GLU A 78 -8.40 15.16 -14.76
C GLU A 78 -8.61 15.94 -13.46
N GLY A 79 -9.45 15.43 -12.54
CA GLY A 79 -9.79 16.14 -11.30
C GLY A 79 -9.79 15.28 -10.04
N GLY A 80 -9.41 14.00 -10.15
CA GLY A 80 -9.34 13.06 -9.03
C GLY A 80 -10.67 12.94 -8.30
N SER A 81 -10.60 12.82 -6.97
CA SER A 81 -11.79 12.65 -6.12
C SER A 81 -12.79 13.79 -6.19
N ALA A 82 -12.38 15.00 -6.61
CA ALA A 82 -13.28 16.15 -6.78
C ALA A 82 -14.27 15.99 -7.95
N GLN A 83 -14.06 15.02 -8.85
CA GLN A 83 -15.00 14.70 -9.94
C GLN A 83 -16.10 13.70 -9.55
N THR A 84 -16.13 13.27 -8.28
CA THR A 84 -17.00 12.18 -7.82
C THR A 84 -18.15 12.69 -6.97
N GLU A 85 -19.22 11.90 -6.90
CA GLU A 85 -20.37 12.16 -6.03
C GLU A 85 -20.10 11.80 -4.54
N GLY A 86 -18.90 11.30 -4.24
CA GLY A 86 -18.49 10.91 -2.90
C GLY A 86 -17.40 9.83 -2.90
N VAL A 87 -16.92 9.48 -1.71
CA VAL A 87 -15.85 8.50 -1.51
C VAL A 87 -16.22 7.12 -2.05
N GLU A 88 -17.48 6.71 -1.89
CA GLU A 88 -17.98 5.41 -2.39
C GLU A 88 -17.83 5.30 -3.91
N ALA A 89 -18.38 6.27 -4.66
CA ALA A 89 -18.28 6.31 -6.11
C ALA A 89 -16.82 6.37 -6.59
N TYR A 90 -15.96 7.10 -5.87
CA TYR A 90 -14.52 7.13 -6.16
C TYR A 90 -13.88 5.74 -6.01
N LEU A 91 -14.10 5.06 -4.87
CA LEU A 91 -13.52 3.76 -4.59
C LEU A 91 -14.01 2.69 -5.57
N GLU A 92 -15.32 2.64 -5.85
CA GLU A 92 -15.90 1.70 -6.81
C GLU A 92 -15.26 1.85 -8.20
N ARG A 93 -15.15 3.09 -8.67
CA ARG A 93 -14.52 3.37 -9.96
C ARG A 93 -13.05 3.01 -9.96
N PHE A 94 -12.32 3.37 -8.91
CA PHE A 94 -10.90 3.06 -8.84
C PHE A 94 -10.65 1.55 -8.79
N TRP A 95 -11.46 0.78 -8.07
CA TRP A 95 -11.37 -0.70 -8.08
C TRP A 95 -11.63 -1.31 -9.45
N GLN A 96 -12.48 -0.69 -10.27
CA GLN A 96 -12.73 -1.16 -11.63
C GLN A 96 -11.59 -0.84 -12.60
N ILE A 97 -10.89 0.29 -12.41
CA ILE A 97 -9.93 0.83 -13.38
C ILE A 97 -8.47 0.57 -12.97
N GLY A 98 -8.15 0.78 -11.70
CA GLY A 98 -6.81 0.66 -11.13
C GLY A 98 -6.10 -0.66 -11.45
N PRO A 99 -6.72 -1.83 -11.23
CA PRO A 99 -6.08 -3.12 -11.53
C PRO A 99 -5.70 -3.27 -13.01
N ARG A 100 -6.56 -2.81 -13.93
CA ARG A 100 -6.30 -2.85 -15.37
C ARG A 100 -5.17 -1.92 -15.75
N SER A 101 -5.21 -0.68 -15.25
CA SER A 101 -4.16 0.31 -15.53
C SER A 101 -2.81 -0.09 -14.95
N LEU A 102 -2.78 -0.71 -13.76
CA LEU A 102 -1.54 -1.26 -13.19
C LEU A 102 -1.02 -2.46 -14.00
N CYS A 103 -1.88 -3.35 -14.49
CA CYS A 103 -1.46 -4.43 -15.39
C CYS A 103 -0.79 -3.87 -16.65
N GLU A 104 -1.42 -2.89 -17.30
CA GLU A 104 -0.89 -2.23 -18.50
C GLU A 104 0.47 -1.59 -18.23
N LEU A 105 0.64 -0.92 -17.09
CA LEU A 105 1.93 -0.35 -16.68
C LEU A 105 3.00 -1.44 -16.55
N VAL A 106 2.70 -2.53 -15.83
CA VAL A 106 3.65 -3.65 -15.65
C VAL A 106 4.02 -4.30 -16.99
N GLU A 107 3.04 -4.53 -17.87
CA GLU A 107 3.26 -5.08 -19.22
C GLU A 107 4.16 -4.17 -20.06
N ASN A 108 3.88 -2.86 -20.07
CA ASN A 108 4.67 -1.88 -20.81
C ASN A 108 6.11 -1.80 -20.31
N MET A 109 6.33 -1.82 -19.00
CA MET A 109 7.67 -1.77 -18.40
C MET A 109 8.47 -3.04 -18.73
N ASN A 110 7.84 -4.20 -18.60
CA ASN A 110 8.44 -5.48 -18.97
C ASN A 110 8.80 -5.54 -20.46
N GLY A 111 7.91 -5.08 -21.35
CA GLY A 111 8.15 -5.02 -22.79
C GLY A 111 9.22 -4.00 -23.21
N SER A 112 9.41 -2.94 -22.42
CA SER A 112 10.40 -1.87 -22.68
C SER A 112 11.81 -2.18 -22.14
N GLY A 113 12.07 -3.40 -21.68
CA GLY A 113 13.36 -3.78 -21.11
C GLY A 113 13.62 -3.23 -19.71
N VAL A 114 12.57 -2.78 -19.02
CA VAL A 114 12.59 -2.36 -17.61
C VAL A 114 11.69 -3.31 -16.80
N PRO A 115 12.06 -4.60 -16.71
CA PRO A 115 11.22 -5.58 -16.05
C PRO A 115 11.08 -5.31 -14.56
N VAL A 116 9.84 -5.40 -14.08
CA VAL A 116 9.46 -5.25 -12.68
C VAL A 116 9.72 -6.57 -11.95
N ASP A 117 10.28 -6.50 -10.75
CA ASP A 117 10.54 -7.68 -9.92
C ASP A 117 9.62 -7.72 -8.68
N CYS A 118 9.16 -6.56 -8.18
CA CYS A 118 8.25 -6.48 -7.05
C CYS A 118 7.33 -5.24 -7.06
N ILE A 119 6.21 -5.36 -6.35
CA ILE A 119 5.26 -4.27 -6.09
C ILE A 119 5.09 -4.13 -4.58
N VAL A 120 5.49 -2.98 -4.05
CA VAL A 120 5.08 -2.52 -2.72
C VAL A 120 3.86 -1.64 -2.92
N TYR A 121 2.75 -1.93 -2.26
CA TYR A 121 1.51 -1.21 -2.42
C TYR A 121 0.98 -0.73 -1.08
N ASP A 122 0.35 0.45 -1.07
CA ASP A 122 -0.43 0.89 0.08
C ASP A 122 -1.56 -0.12 0.34
N SER A 123 -1.67 -0.61 1.57
CA SER A 123 -2.65 -1.64 1.94
C SER A 123 -4.11 -1.26 1.67
N PHE A 124 -4.42 0.02 1.46
CA PHE A 124 -5.75 0.44 1.00
C PHE A 124 -6.06 -0.01 -0.43
N LEU A 125 -5.09 -0.51 -1.18
CA LEU A 125 -5.25 -1.00 -2.55
C LEU A 125 -4.97 -2.53 -2.61
N PRO A 126 -5.77 -3.38 -1.92
CA PRO A 126 -5.51 -4.82 -1.83
C PRO A 126 -5.46 -5.52 -3.21
N TRP A 127 -6.17 -4.99 -4.21
CA TRP A 127 -6.15 -5.49 -5.58
C TRP A 127 -4.76 -5.42 -6.24
N ALA A 128 -3.86 -4.58 -5.74
CA ALA A 128 -2.50 -4.49 -6.25
C ALA A 128 -1.70 -5.78 -5.98
N LEU A 129 -2.03 -6.51 -4.91
CA LEU A 129 -1.47 -7.83 -4.65
C LEU A 129 -1.90 -8.83 -5.73
N ASP A 130 -3.16 -8.83 -6.12
CA ASP A 130 -3.66 -9.73 -7.16
C ASP A 130 -2.96 -9.47 -8.50
N VAL A 131 -2.70 -8.20 -8.81
CA VAL A 131 -1.87 -7.81 -9.97
C VAL A 131 -0.44 -8.34 -9.80
N ALA A 132 0.22 -8.13 -8.65
CA ALA A 132 1.56 -8.65 -8.42
C ALA A 132 1.64 -10.17 -8.64
N LYS A 133 0.70 -10.93 -8.05
CA LYS A 133 0.64 -12.40 -8.19
C LYS A 133 0.35 -12.84 -9.63
N LYS A 134 -0.52 -12.11 -10.36
CA LYS A 134 -0.78 -12.38 -11.79
C LYS A 134 0.50 -12.35 -12.63
N PHE A 135 1.44 -11.47 -12.32
CA PHE A 135 2.73 -11.35 -13.00
C PHE A 135 3.85 -12.16 -12.36
N GLY A 136 3.57 -12.95 -11.31
CA GLY A 136 4.58 -13.71 -10.57
C GLY A 136 5.59 -12.83 -9.82
N LEU A 137 5.18 -11.61 -9.45
CA LEU A 137 6.00 -10.64 -8.74
C LEU A 137 5.88 -10.82 -7.23
N VAL A 138 6.92 -10.40 -6.50
CA VAL A 138 6.82 -10.24 -5.04
C VAL A 138 5.86 -9.09 -4.74
N GLY A 139 4.84 -9.35 -3.93
CA GLY A 139 3.85 -8.37 -3.49
C GLY A 139 4.01 -8.07 -2.00
N ALA A 140 4.21 -6.80 -1.65
CA ALA A 140 4.36 -6.37 -0.26
C ALA A 140 3.34 -5.30 0.10
N ALA A 141 2.53 -5.58 1.13
CA ALA A 141 1.60 -4.60 1.68
C ALA A 141 2.36 -3.59 2.53
N PHE A 142 2.04 -2.30 2.38
CA PHE A 142 2.58 -1.23 3.21
C PHE A 142 1.45 -0.60 4.02
N LEU A 143 1.52 -0.76 5.34
CA LEU A 143 0.60 -0.17 6.30
C LEU A 143 1.08 1.26 6.62
N THR A 144 0.31 2.24 6.16
CA THR A 144 0.58 3.68 6.34
C THR A 144 0.00 4.23 7.64
N GLN A 145 -0.91 3.50 8.27
CA GLN A 145 -1.55 3.88 9.52
C GLN A 145 -0.69 3.48 10.73
N SER A 146 -1.17 3.82 11.92
CA SER A 146 -0.59 3.32 13.18
C SER A 146 -0.77 1.80 13.26
N CYS A 147 0.27 1.06 13.65
CA CYS A 147 0.19 -0.40 13.77
C CYS A 147 -0.90 -0.83 14.74
N VAL A 148 -1.12 -0.08 15.83
CA VAL A 148 -2.23 -0.33 16.77
C VAL A 148 -3.58 -0.26 16.06
N VAL A 149 -3.78 0.75 15.21
CA VAL A 149 -5.03 0.95 14.47
C VAL A 149 -5.23 -0.19 13.45
N ASP A 150 -4.18 -0.54 12.71
CA ASP A 150 -4.23 -1.66 11.77
C ASP A 150 -4.50 -3.00 12.47
N CYS A 151 -3.91 -3.22 13.64
CA CYS A 151 -4.19 -4.41 14.47
C CYS A 151 -5.67 -4.46 14.86
N ILE A 152 -6.27 -3.36 15.29
CA ILE A 152 -7.70 -3.31 15.64
C ILE A 152 -8.55 -3.64 14.40
N TYR A 153 -8.29 -3.00 13.26
CA TYR A 153 -9.05 -3.26 12.03
C TYR A 153 -8.92 -4.69 11.53
N TYR A 154 -7.74 -5.30 11.59
CA TYR A 154 -7.61 -6.72 11.25
C TYR A 154 -8.35 -7.61 12.23
N HIS A 155 -8.35 -7.32 13.55
CA HIS A 155 -9.13 -8.13 14.50
C HIS A 155 -10.61 -8.10 14.15
N VAL A 156 -11.11 -6.94 13.72
CA VAL A 156 -12.49 -6.82 13.20
C VAL A 156 -12.65 -7.62 11.90
N ASN A 157 -11.72 -7.48 10.94
CA ASN A 157 -11.74 -8.21 9.66
C ASN A 157 -11.82 -9.74 9.86
N LYS A 158 -11.02 -10.28 10.78
CA LYS A 158 -11.00 -11.72 11.12
C LYS A 158 -12.16 -12.16 12.01
N GLY A 159 -13.04 -11.25 12.42
CA GLY A 159 -14.15 -11.53 13.33
C GLY A 159 -13.72 -11.86 14.77
N LEU A 160 -12.47 -11.55 15.12
CA LEU A 160 -11.92 -11.69 16.48
C LEU A 160 -12.41 -10.57 17.40
N LEU A 161 -12.62 -9.38 16.85
CA LEU A 161 -13.33 -8.27 17.49
C LEU A 161 -14.68 -8.08 16.81
N LYS A 162 -15.77 -8.34 17.53
CA LYS A 162 -17.13 -8.27 16.96
C LYS A 162 -17.71 -6.87 17.09
N LEU A 163 -18.41 -6.45 16.04
CA LEU A 163 -19.14 -5.19 15.99
C LEU A 163 -20.67 -5.44 16.10
N PRO A 164 -21.44 -4.54 16.75
CA PRO A 164 -20.97 -3.41 17.56
C PRO A 164 -20.24 -3.87 18.82
N LEU A 165 -19.38 -3.00 19.37
CA LEU A 165 -18.68 -3.26 20.61
C LEU A 165 -19.69 -3.28 21.77
N LEU A 166 -19.87 -4.43 22.42
CA LEU A 166 -20.83 -4.61 23.52
C LEU A 166 -20.17 -4.57 24.90
N ASP A 167 -18.87 -4.87 24.95
CA ASP A 167 -18.13 -4.95 26.20
C ASP A 167 -17.63 -3.56 26.63
N SER A 168 -17.65 -3.31 27.95
CA SER A 168 -17.11 -2.07 28.52
C SER A 168 -15.59 -2.02 28.51
N GLN A 169 -14.93 -3.15 28.30
CA GLN A 169 -13.48 -3.30 28.24
C GLN A 169 -13.11 -4.36 27.21
N LEU A 170 -12.14 -4.04 26.36
CA LEU A 170 -11.65 -4.85 25.27
C LEU A 170 -10.21 -5.26 25.56
N LEU A 171 -9.92 -6.56 25.42
CA LEU A 171 -8.60 -7.13 25.62
C LEU A 171 -8.11 -7.66 24.27
N LEU A 172 -7.23 -6.90 23.62
CA LEU A 172 -6.59 -7.30 22.38
C LEU A 172 -5.16 -7.79 22.66
N PRO A 173 -4.69 -8.86 22.00
CA PRO A 173 -3.31 -9.32 22.09
C PRO A 173 -2.30 -8.19 21.89
N GLY A 174 -1.37 -8.03 22.84
CA GLY A 174 -0.29 -7.04 22.76
C GLY A 174 -0.73 -5.60 23.02
N MET A 175 -1.95 -5.37 23.54
CA MET A 175 -2.48 -4.06 23.89
C MET A 175 -2.88 -4.00 25.37
N PRO A 176 -2.81 -2.81 26.00
CA PRO A 176 -3.45 -2.62 27.30
C PRO A 176 -4.97 -2.83 27.20
N PRO A 177 -5.68 -2.98 28.32
CA PRO A 177 -7.14 -2.94 28.29
C PRO A 177 -7.62 -1.62 27.70
N LEU A 178 -8.51 -1.69 26.71
CA LEU A 178 -9.06 -0.54 26.00
C LEU A 178 -10.56 -0.43 26.24
N GLU A 179 -11.09 0.79 26.24
CA GLU A 179 -12.54 1.03 26.25
C GLU A 179 -13.05 1.26 24.81
N PRO A 180 -14.36 1.10 24.54
CA PRO A 180 -14.89 1.36 23.19
C PRO A 180 -14.54 2.75 22.64
N GLN A 181 -14.45 3.76 23.51
CA GLN A 181 -14.10 5.14 23.15
C GLN A 181 -12.60 5.33 22.81
N ASP A 182 -11.74 4.37 23.16
CA ASP A 182 -10.33 4.36 22.76
C ASP A 182 -10.12 3.75 21.36
N MET A 183 -11.17 3.17 20.77
CA MET A 183 -11.11 2.55 19.45
C MET A 183 -11.11 3.59 18.32
N PRO A 184 -10.67 3.24 17.10
CA PRO A 184 -10.88 4.09 15.94
C PRO A 184 -12.38 4.32 15.68
N SER A 185 -12.74 5.51 15.19
CA SER A 185 -14.14 5.91 14.95
C SER A 185 -14.90 4.94 14.05
N PHE A 186 -14.26 4.34 13.04
CA PHE A 186 -14.89 3.34 12.17
C PHE A 186 -15.24 2.02 12.87
N VAL A 187 -14.81 1.82 14.12
CA VAL A 187 -15.08 0.62 14.93
C VAL A 187 -16.14 0.92 15.99
N TYR A 188 -16.04 2.04 16.71
CA TYR A 188 -17.00 2.36 17.79
C TYR A 188 -18.19 3.23 17.36
N ASP A 189 -18.06 4.02 16.29
CA ASP A 189 -19.11 4.89 15.73
C ASP A 189 -19.54 4.39 14.34
N LEU A 190 -20.28 3.29 14.33
CA LEU A 190 -20.69 2.61 13.10
C LEU A 190 -21.68 3.45 12.30
N GLY A 191 -21.41 3.60 11.00
CA GLY A 191 -22.34 4.18 10.03
C GLY A 191 -22.08 5.63 9.65
N SER A 192 -21.17 6.35 10.33
CA SER A 192 -20.83 7.74 9.98
C SER A 192 -20.15 7.86 8.61
N TYR A 193 -19.34 6.88 8.21
CA TYR A 193 -18.62 6.85 6.92
C TYR A 193 -18.53 5.42 6.38
N PRO A 194 -19.61 4.84 5.83
CA PRO A 194 -19.67 3.42 5.50
C PRO A 194 -18.61 2.99 4.47
N ALA A 195 -18.39 3.77 3.42
CA ALA A 195 -17.38 3.45 2.41
C ALA A 195 -15.93 3.45 2.95
N VAL A 196 -15.61 4.41 3.81
CA VAL A 196 -14.28 4.49 4.45
C VAL A 196 -14.11 3.36 5.47
N SER A 197 -15.17 3.06 6.24
CA SER A 197 -15.20 1.93 7.16
C SER A 197 -14.97 0.61 6.43
N ASP A 198 -15.65 0.37 5.31
CA ASP A 198 -15.48 -0.84 4.52
C ASP A 198 -14.08 -0.92 3.92
N MET A 199 -13.51 0.20 3.47
CA MET A 199 -12.14 0.26 2.99
C MET A 199 -11.11 -0.19 4.04
N VAL A 200 -11.17 0.37 5.25
CA VAL A 200 -10.14 0.11 6.29
C VAL A 200 -10.39 -1.17 7.08
N VAL A 201 -11.65 -1.56 7.29
CA VAL A 201 -12.00 -2.74 8.10
C VAL A 201 -12.13 -4.00 7.25
N LYS A 202 -12.71 -3.90 6.04
CA LYS A 202 -12.95 -5.07 5.18
C LYS A 202 -11.83 -5.21 4.15
N TYR A 203 -11.70 -4.24 3.25
CA TYR A 203 -10.88 -4.43 2.06
C TYR A 203 -9.38 -4.42 2.34
N GLN A 204 -8.89 -3.56 3.24
CA GLN A 204 -7.46 -3.45 3.57
C GLN A 204 -6.79 -4.79 3.93
N PHE A 205 -7.51 -5.69 4.61
CA PHE A 205 -6.99 -6.95 5.13
C PHE A 205 -7.52 -8.21 4.43
N ASP A 206 -8.34 -8.06 3.38
CA ASP A 206 -9.04 -9.17 2.71
C ASP A 206 -8.09 -10.23 2.12
N ASN A 207 -6.94 -9.79 1.61
CA ASN A 207 -5.92 -10.66 1.03
C ASN A 207 -4.53 -10.50 1.64
N ILE A 208 -4.41 -9.80 2.78
CA ILE A 208 -3.11 -9.44 3.37
C ILE A 208 -2.26 -10.67 3.72
N ASP A 209 -2.88 -11.77 4.16
CA ASP A 209 -2.16 -13.01 4.52
C ASP A 209 -1.54 -13.73 3.30
N LYS A 210 -1.85 -13.26 2.08
CA LYS A 210 -1.25 -13.76 0.82
C LYS A 210 -0.07 -12.89 0.35
N ALA A 211 0.17 -11.75 1.00
CA ALA A 211 1.31 -10.90 0.69
C ALA A 211 2.61 -11.62 1.06
N ASP A 212 3.66 -11.42 0.28
CA ASP A 212 4.97 -11.99 0.59
C ASP A 212 5.58 -11.30 1.82
N TRP A 213 5.32 -9.99 1.96
CA TRP A 213 5.71 -9.17 3.12
C TRP A 213 4.60 -8.21 3.53
N VAL A 214 4.51 -7.94 4.83
CA VAL A 214 3.72 -6.84 5.39
C VAL A 214 4.69 -5.87 6.07
N LEU A 215 4.72 -4.64 5.57
CA LEU A 215 5.62 -3.58 6.01
C LEU A 215 4.81 -2.56 6.81
N CYS A 216 5.18 -2.33 8.06
CA CYS A 216 4.53 -1.35 8.93
C CYS A 216 5.38 -0.10 9.04
N ASN A 217 4.79 1.09 8.87
CA ASN A 217 5.48 2.36 9.08
C ASN A 217 5.60 2.71 10.58
N THR A 218 6.34 1.90 11.32
CA THR A 218 6.49 1.99 12.78
C THR A 218 7.95 1.86 13.23
N PHE A 219 8.21 2.17 14.50
CA PHE A 219 9.50 1.92 15.15
C PHE A 219 9.37 0.71 16.07
N TYR A 220 10.18 -0.32 15.80
CA TYR A 220 10.15 -1.61 16.49
C TYR A 220 10.17 -1.51 18.02
N GLU A 221 10.90 -0.54 18.57
CA GLU A 221 11.03 -0.37 20.02
C GLU A 221 9.74 0.06 20.72
N LEU A 222 8.80 0.70 20.00
CA LEU A 222 7.52 1.16 20.55
C LEU A 222 6.46 0.06 20.62
N GLU A 223 6.62 -1.01 19.82
CA GLU A 223 5.52 -1.97 19.56
C GLU A 223 5.95 -3.42 19.80
N LYS A 224 6.91 -3.63 20.70
CA LYS A 224 7.47 -4.97 21.01
C LYS A 224 6.40 -6.02 21.31
N GLU A 225 5.29 -5.62 21.92
CA GLU A 225 4.19 -6.48 22.33
C GLU A 225 3.20 -6.82 21.20
N LEU A 226 3.16 -6.03 20.12
CA LEU A 226 2.32 -6.24 18.93
C LEU A 226 3.00 -7.13 17.87
N ASN A 227 4.28 -7.46 18.05
CA ASN A 227 5.09 -8.17 17.05
C ASN A 227 4.67 -9.62 16.78
N GLY A 228 3.94 -10.27 17.70
CA GLY A 228 3.38 -11.61 17.45
C GLY A 228 2.40 -11.62 16.27
N TRP A 229 1.89 -10.45 15.92
CA TRP A 229 0.87 -10.23 14.92
C TRP A 229 1.44 -9.89 13.53
N VAL A 230 2.54 -9.14 13.48
CA VAL A 230 3.25 -8.80 12.23
C VAL A 230 4.07 -10.00 11.70
N ASN A 231 4.39 -10.99 12.54
CA ASN A 231 5.20 -12.18 12.18
C ASN A 231 4.38 -13.44 11.83
N ILE A 232 3.08 -13.33 11.54
CA ILE A 232 2.28 -14.47 11.08
C ILE A 232 2.54 -14.67 9.57
N GLY A 233 3.73 -15.15 9.23
CA GLY A 233 4.16 -15.35 7.85
C GLY A 233 5.59 -15.87 7.76
N HIS A 234 5.82 -17.09 8.27
CA HIS A 234 6.99 -17.91 7.95
C HIS A 234 6.55 -19.28 7.45
#